data_AF-A0AAJ0N3I4-F1
#
_entry.id   AF-A0AAJ0N3I4-F1
#
_cell.length_a   1.000
_cell.length_b   1.000
_cell.length_c   1.000
_cell.angle_alpha   90.00
_cell.angle_beta   90.00
_cell.angle_gamma   90.00
#
_symmetry.space_group_name_H-M   'P 1'
#
loop_
_entity.id
_entity.type
_entity.pdbx_description
1 polymer ?
#
loop_
_entity_poly.entity_id
_entity_poly.type
_entity_poly.pdbx_seq_one_letter_code
_entity_poly.pdbx_strand_id
1 'polypeptide(L)'
;MARPARHAPAPVSAAAAALEQALQTRPQDFTPFAALRAIERCHPQQPRLGESARAVDDVVRLRHTPSLAFAPHALDRYTPAQGEQPAVLHGLFLGLFGPNAPLPLHLTEYAIERALQAKDGTFAAFADVFHHRMLSLFYRAWAQAQPTVQAERPASDQFRSWLDALVGIASPHLRERDALPDDARRYHAGRFGAATRTPEGLRAVLQQLFDWPVQVQEFIAEWMRLPADAHLQLGCGPRNARLGVDSVVGAQVRGAQQCVRIRLGPLPRIAFQRFLPGGHALRQLTAAVRSYLGDEFGWELQLLLKADEVPTPQLARNSRLGLDTWIGRRAWSIADADEVLLRPSG
;
A
#
# COMPACT_ATOMS: atom_id res chain seq x y z
N MET A 1 -41.21 -13.85 -15.47
CA MET A 1 -39.96 -13.31 -14.89
C MET A 1 -38.94 -14.42 -14.84
N ALA A 2 -37.96 -14.38 -15.75
CA ALA A 2 -36.99 -15.45 -15.95
C ALA A 2 -35.93 -15.46 -14.82
N ARG A 3 -35.69 -16.65 -14.26
CA ARG A 3 -34.60 -16.95 -13.31
C ARG A 3 -33.25 -16.66 -14.00
N PRO A 4 -32.32 -15.90 -13.41
CA PRO A 4 -30.96 -15.83 -13.94
C PRO A 4 -30.34 -17.23 -13.84
N ALA A 5 -29.77 -17.70 -14.95
CA ALA A 5 -29.11 -18.98 -15.06
C ALA A 5 -28.01 -19.12 -14.00
N ARG A 6 -28.06 -20.22 -13.24
CA ARG A 6 -26.99 -20.66 -12.33
C ARG A 6 -25.71 -20.76 -13.15
N HIS A 7 -24.73 -19.92 -12.87
CA HIS A 7 -23.41 -20.04 -13.47
C HIS A 7 -22.83 -21.41 -13.12
N ALA A 8 -22.38 -22.14 -14.15
CA ALA A 8 -21.57 -23.34 -13.96
C ALA A 8 -20.33 -22.99 -13.13
N PRO A 9 -19.80 -23.92 -12.30
CA PRO A 9 -18.59 -23.64 -11.52
C PRO A 9 -17.46 -23.25 -12.49
N ALA A 10 -16.90 -22.05 -12.28
CA ALA A 10 -15.74 -21.59 -13.03
C ALA A 10 -14.60 -22.63 -12.91
N PRO A 11 -13.78 -22.82 -13.96
CA PRO A 11 -12.69 -23.78 -13.92
C PRO A 11 -11.79 -23.49 -12.71
N VAL A 12 -11.67 -24.50 -11.84
CA VAL A 12 -10.84 -24.45 -10.64
C VAL A 12 -9.40 -24.24 -11.08
N SER A 13 -8.76 -23.16 -10.62
CA SER A 13 -7.34 -22.89 -10.89
C SER A 13 -6.49 -24.10 -10.51
N ALA A 14 -5.40 -24.37 -11.23
CA ALA A 14 -4.46 -25.45 -10.88
C ALA A 14 -3.97 -25.36 -9.42
N ALA A 15 -3.83 -24.14 -8.88
CA ALA A 15 -3.49 -23.90 -7.49
C ALA A 15 -4.63 -24.28 -6.52
N ALA A 16 -5.89 -24.06 -6.93
CA ALA A 16 -7.06 -24.43 -6.15
C ALA A 16 -7.24 -25.97 -6.13
N ALA A 17 -7.05 -26.65 -7.25
CA ALA A 17 -7.08 -28.11 -7.30
C ALA A 17 -5.98 -28.74 -6.42
N ALA A 18 -4.76 -28.19 -6.45
CA ALA A 18 -3.65 -28.63 -5.60
C ALA A 18 -3.95 -28.41 -4.10
N LEU A 19 -4.56 -27.27 -3.73
CA LEU A 19 -4.98 -27.01 -2.36
C LEU A 19 -6.05 -28.00 -1.90
N GLU A 20 -7.08 -28.24 -2.72
CA GLU A 20 -8.13 -29.21 -2.40
C GLU A 20 -7.56 -30.61 -2.21
N GLN A 21 -6.65 -31.04 -3.08
CA GLN A 21 -5.96 -32.34 -2.92
C GLN A 21 -5.14 -32.40 -1.63
N ALA A 22 -4.44 -31.32 -1.27
CA ALA A 22 -3.69 -31.25 -0.02
C ALA A 22 -4.62 -31.33 1.21
N LEU A 23 -5.76 -30.62 1.18
CA LEU A 23 -6.75 -30.65 2.25
C LEU A 23 -7.45 -32.02 2.38
N GLN A 24 -7.64 -32.75 1.27
CA GLN A 24 -8.18 -34.12 1.30
C GLN A 24 -7.19 -35.13 1.87
N THR A 25 -5.91 -35.02 1.49
CA THR A 25 -4.89 -36.03 1.81
C THR A 25 -4.23 -35.81 3.17
N ARG A 26 -4.00 -34.55 3.55
CA ARG A 26 -3.31 -34.18 4.79
C ARG A 26 -3.93 -32.94 5.46
N PRO A 27 -5.20 -32.99 5.90
CA PRO A 27 -5.84 -31.86 6.60
C PRO A 27 -5.12 -31.44 7.88
N GLN A 28 -4.46 -32.38 8.56
CA GLN A 28 -3.73 -32.14 9.82
C GLN A 28 -2.54 -31.18 9.69
N ASP A 29 -2.03 -30.97 8.48
CA ASP A 29 -0.89 -30.07 8.26
C ASP A 29 -1.29 -28.59 8.21
N PHE A 30 -2.60 -28.31 8.21
CA PHE A 30 -3.13 -26.96 8.16
C PHE A 30 -3.71 -26.54 9.51
N THR A 31 -3.40 -25.30 9.92
CA THR A 31 -4.20 -24.63 10.93
C THR A 31 -5.51 -24.15 10.33
N PRO A 32 -6.60 -24.01 11.11
CA PRO A 32 -7.90 -23.64 10.55
C PRO A 32 -7.87 -22.31 9.79
N PHE A 33 -7.24 -21.28 10.35
CA PHE A 33 -7.15 -19.97 9.70
C PHE A 33 -6.31 -20.00 8.42
N ALA A 34 -5.22 -20.78 8.40
CA ALA A 34 -4.40 -20.92 7.20
C ALA A 34 -5.16 -21.65 6.08
N ALA A 35 -5.90 -22.72 6.41
CA ALA A 35 -6.75 -23.42 5.45
C ALA A 35 -7.82 -22.50 4.86
N LEU A 36 -8.56 -21.78 5.71
CA LEU A 36 -9.62 -20.87 5.26
C LEU A 36 -9.07 -19.71 4.42
N ARG A 37 -7.94 -19.10 4.81
CA ARG A 37 -7.25 -18.09 4.00
C ARG A 37 -6.82 -18.64 2.64
N ALA A 38 -6.26 -19.85 2.61
CA ALA A 38 -5.85 -20.48 1.35
C ALA A 38 -7.05 -20.72 0.42
N ILE A 39 -8.18 -21.19 0.97
CA ILE A 39 -9.43 -21.36 0.24
C ILE A 39 -9.91 -20.00 -0.29
N GLU A 40 -9.97 -18.95 0.53
CA GLU A 40 -10.37 -17.61 0.06
C GLU A 40 -9.48 -17.10 -1.08
N ARG A 41 -8.17 -17.33 -1.00
CA ARG A 41 -7.21 -16.90 -2.04
C ARG A 41 -7.43 -17.62 -3.36
N CYS A 42 -7.84 -18.88 -3.32
CA CYS A 42 -8.18 -19.68 -4.49
C CYS A 42 -9.51 -19.28 -5.15
N HIS A 43 -10.39 -18.57 -4.42
CA HIS A 43 -11.71 -18.15 -4.89
C HIS A 43 -11.94 -16.64 -4.76
N PRO A 44 -11.15 -15.78 -5.46
CA PRO A 44 -11.21 -14.32 -5.30
C PRO A 44 -12.53 -13.70 -5.77
N GLN A 45 -13.26 -14.36 -6.66
CA GLN A 45 -14.55 -13.90 -7.20
C GLN A 45 -15.73 -14.14 -6.24
N GLN A 46 -15.55 -14.97 -5.22
CA GLN A 46 -16.58 -15.27 -4.23
C GLN A 46 -16.45 -14.33 -3.02
N PRO A 47 -17.56 -14.05 -2.32
CA PRO A 47 -17.52 -13.26 -1.09
C PRO A 47 -16.55 -13.86 -0.07
N ARG A 48 -16.00 -13.01 0.80
CA ARG A 48 -15.19 -13.47 1.94
C ARG A 48 -16.09 -14.24 2.91
N LEU A 49 -15.53 -15.26 3.56
CA LEU A 49 -16.22 -16.06 4.57
C LEU A 49 -16.71 -15.13 5.69
N GLY A 50 -18.00 -15.25 6.01
CA GLY A 50 -18.65 -14.39 7.01
C GLY A 50 -19.19 -13.06 6.48
N GLU A 51 -18.94 -12.72 5.22
CA GLU A 51 -19.50 -11.54 4.53
C GLU A 51 -20.63 -11.90 3.54
N SER A 52 -20.76 -13.18 3.18
CA SER A 52 -21.85 -13.71 2.35
C SER A 52 -23.23 -13.43 2.93
N ALA A 53 -24.16 -12.96 2.08
CA ALA A 53 -25.54 -12.72 2.47
C ALA A 53 -26.34 -14.02 2.62
N ARG A 54 -26.07 -15.01 1.76
CA ARG A 54 -26.67 -16.34 1.84
C ARG A 54 -25.56 -17.35 2.05
N ALA A 55 -25.86 -18.37 2.84
CA ALA A 55 -24.91 -19.43 3.10
C ALA A 55 -24.47 -20.13 1.79
N VAL A 56 -25.35 -20.24 0.78
CA VAL A 56 -25.02 -20.85 -0.53
C VAL A 56 -23.93 -20.09 -1.31
N ASP A 57 -23.68 -18.83 -0.96
CA ASP A 57 -22.66 -18.01 -1.61
C ASP A 57 -21.26 -18.22 -0.98
N ASP A 58 -21.16 -18.96 0.14
CA ASP A 58 -19.88 -19.33 0.76
C ASP A 58 -19.18 -20.46 -0.03
N VAL A 59 -17.87 -20.28 -0.27
CA VAL A 59 -17.01 -21.23 -0.99
C VAL A 59 -17.02 -22.62 -0.36
N VAL A 60 -17.06 -22.67 0.97
CA VAL A 60 -16.93 -23.90 1.77
C VAL A 60 -17.89 -23.88 2.96
N ARG A 61 -18.50 -25.03 3.24
CA ARG A 61 -19.28 -25.27 4.45
C ARG A 61 -18.38 -25.66 5.60
N LEU A 62 -18.52 -24.96 6.71
CA LEU A 62 -17.78 -25.26 7.92
C LEU A 62 -18.68 -26.10 8.84
N ARG A 63 -18.20 -27.28 9.23
CA ARG A 63 -18.93 -28.21 10.09
C ARG A 63 -18.06 -28.63 11.26
N HIS A 64 -18.72 -29.04 12.34
CA HIS A 64 -18.01 -29.56 13.51
C HIS A 64 -18.14 -31.08 13.57
N THR A 65 -17.03 -31.79 13.77
CA THR A 65 -17.04 -33.25 13.97
C THR A 65 -17.23 -33.56 15.46
N PRO A 66 -18.31 -34.27 15.86
CA PRO A 66 -18.45 -34.77 17.22
C PRO A 66 -17.31 -35.75 17.53
N SER A 67 -16.59 -35.52 18.62
CA SER A 67 -15.47 -36.37 19.05
C SER A 67 -15.31 -36.30 20.55
N LEU A 68 -14.88 -37.41 21.17
CA LEU A 68 -14.46 -37.45 22.58
C LEU A 68 -12.93 -37.50 22.71
N ALA A 69 -12.22 -37.54 21.57
CA ALA A 69 -10.77 -37.61 21.56
C ALA A 69 -10.16 -36.25 21.94
N PHE A 70 -8.99 -36.31 22.57
CA PHE A 70 -8.10 -35.15 22.62
C PHE A 70 -7.47 -34.98 21.23
N ALA A 71 -8.04 -34.07 20.44
CA ALA A 71 -7.68 -33.92 19.03
C ALA A 71 -6.23 -33.42 18.88
N PRO A 72 -5.34 -34.15 18.16
CA PRO A 72 -3.96 -33.70 17.94
C PRO A 72 -3.86 -32.58 16.88
N HIS A 73 -4.94 -32.36 16.12
CA HIS A 73 -5.07 -31.33 15.09
C HIS A 73 -6.49 -30.77 15.08
N ALA A 74 -6.63 -29.54 14.56
CA ALA A 74 -7.92 -28.84 14.57
C ALA A 74 -8.83 -29.20 13.39
N LEU A 75 -8.28 -29.64 12.25
CA LEU A 75 -9.05 -30.01 11.07
C LEU A 75 -9.17 -31.53 10.96
N ASP A 76 -10.39 -32.03 10.78
CA ASP A 76 -10.68 -33.46 10.70
C ASP A 76 -10.57 -33.97 9.26
N ARG A 77 -11.39 -33.40 8.36
CA ARG A 77 -11.43 -33.79 6.95
C ARG A 77 -11.96 -32.68 6.07
N TYR A 78 -11.60 -32.73 4.79
CA TYR A 78 -12.18 -31.92 3.74
C TYR A 78 -12.89 -32.81 2.72
N THR A 79 -14.10 -32.42 2.32
CA THR A 79 -14.87 -33.08 1.26
C THR A 79 -15.05 -32.07 0.13
N PRO A 80 -14.54 -32.36 -1.08
CA PRO A 80 -14.66 -31.44 -2.22
C PRO A 80 -16.11 -31.28 -2.65
N ALA A 81 -16.40 -30.20 -3.38
CA ALA A 81 -17.72 -29.99 -3.96
C ALA A 81 -18.07 -31.11 -4.96
N GLN A 82 -19.31 -31.59 -4.91
CA GLN A 82 -19.81 -32.63 -5.81
C GLN A 82 -21.16 -32.19 -6.42
N GLY A 83 -21.16 -31.87 -7.71
CA GLY A 83 -22.35 -31.39 -8.41
C GLY A 83 -22.91 -30.12 -7.78
N GLU A 84 -24.13 -30.19 -7.23
CA GLU A 84 -24.76 -29.06 -6.52
C GLU A 84 -24.38 -28.98 -5.03
N GLN A 85 -23.63 -29.95 -4.48
CA GLN A 85 -23.19 -29.92 -3.09
C GLN A 85 -21.91 -29.09 -2.93
N PRO A 86 -21.90 -28.07 -2.06
CA PRO A 86 -20.72 -27.27 -1.80
C PRO A 86 -19.64 -28.09 -1.09
N ALA A 87 -18.39 -27.66 -1.21
CA ALA A 87 -17.29 -28.24 -0.45
C ALA A 87 -17.55 -28.12 1.07
N VAL A 88 -17.02 -29.05 1.85
CA VAL A 88 -17.23 -29.12 3.30
C VAL A 88 -15.89 -29.30 4.00
N LEU A 89 -15.60 -28.44 4.98
CA LEU A 89 -14.46 -28.56 5.88
C LEU A 89 -14.97 -28.88 7.29
N HIS A 90 -14.53 -30.02 7.82
CA HIS A 90 -14.84 -30.47 9.16
C HIS A 90 -13.72 -30.09 10.14
N GLY A 91 -14.09 -29.46 11.25
CA GLY A 91 -13.18 -29.11 12.35
C GLY A 91 -13.51 -29.84 13.64
N LEU A 92 -12.49 -29.99 14.49
CA LEU A 92 -12.57 -30.48 15.87
C LEU A 92 -12.41 -29.33 16.88
N PHE A 93 -12.40 -28.09 16.39
CA PHE A 93 -12.21 -26.88 17.19
C PHE A 93 -13.49 -26.04 17.15
N LEU A 94 -13.71 -25.30 18.24
CA LEU A 94 -14.75 -24.28 18.34
C LEU A 94 -16.12 -24.77 17.86
N GLY A 95 -16.66 -25.77 18.53
CA GLY A 95 -18.01 -26.28 18.31
C GLY A 95 -18.69 -26.74 19.59
N LEU A 96 -19.90 -27.26 19.44
CA LEU A 96 -20.76 -27.67 20.54
C LEU A 96 -20.44 -29.08 21.08
N PHE A 97 -19.75 -29.91 20.31
CA PHE A 97 -19.42 -31.29 20.67
C PHE A 97 -17.95 -31.42 21.02
N GLY A 98 -17.60 -32.20 22.04
CA GLY A 98 -16.20 -32.32 22.43
C GLY A 98 -15.99 -32.49 23.94
N PRO A 99 -14.80 -32.97 24.36
CA PRO A 99 -14.45 -33.08 25.78
C PRO A 99 -14.42 -31.72 26.48
N ASN A 100 -14.09 -30.65 25.74
CA ASN A 100 -14.00 -29.27 26.25
C ASN A 100 -15.08 -28.35 25.63
N ALA A 101 -16.12 -28.94 25.06
CA ALA A 101 -17.19 -28.20 24.39
C ALA A 101 -18.29 -27.79 25.39
N PRO A 102 -19.14 -26.81 25.07
CA PRO A 102 -20.14 -26.30 26.00
C PRO A 102 -21.31 -27.26 26.25
N LEU A 103 -21.59 -28.21 25.34
CA LEU A 103 -22.64 -29.19 25.60
C LEU A 103 -22.15 -30.28 26.54
N PRO A 104 -23.04 -30.82 27.40
CA PRO A 104 -22.74 -32.00 28.21
C PRO A 104 -22.20 -33.17 27.36
N LEU A 105 -21.23 -33.91 27.92
CA LEU A 105 -20.56 -35.02 27.22
C LEU A 105 -21.53 -36.08 26.68
N HIS A 106 -22.60 -36.38 27.42
CA HIS A 106 -23.61 -37.36 26.98
C HIS A 106 -24.31 -36.95 25.67
N LEU A 107 -24.40 -35.65 25.34
CA LEU A 107 -24.92 -35.20 24.04
C LEU A 107 -23.89 -35.39 22.92
N THR A 108 -22.60 -35.30 23.24
CA THR A 108 -21.54 -35.64 22.29
C THR A 108 -21.54 -37.13 22.00
N GLU A 109 -21.65 -37.97 23.04
CA GLU A 109 -21.82 -39.43 22.91
C GLU A 109 -23.05 -39.76 22.06
N TYR A 110 -24.19 -39.13 22.35
CA TYR A 110 -25.42 -39.30 21.58
C TYR A 110 -25.25 -38.93 20.10
N ALA A 111 -24.56 -37.82 19.81
CA ALA A 111 -24.27 -37.42 18.43
C ALA A 111 -23.41 -38.46 17.70
N ILE A 112 -22.40 -39.02 18.37
CA ILE A 112 -21.52 -40.05 17.84
C ILE A 112 -22.30 -41.36 17.62
N GLU A 113 -23.09 -41.80 18.61
CA GLU A 113 -23.87 -43.03 18.55
C GLU A 113 -24.90 -42.99 17.42
N ARG A 114 -25.65 -41.88 17.27
CA ARG A 114 -26.59 -41.71 16.15
C ARG A 114 -25.88 -41.79 14.79
N ALA A 115 -24.75 -41.09 14.66
CA ALA A 115 -24.02 -41.05 13.40
C ALA A 115 -23.45 -42.41 13.01
N LEU A 116 -22.89 -43.17 13.97
CA LEU A 116 -22.24 -44.46 13.71
C LEU A 116 -23.21 -45.64 13.68
N GLN A 117 -24.10 -45.75 14.66
CA GLN A 117 -24.99 -46.91 14.84
C GLN A 117 -26.29 -46.76 14.04
N ALA A 118 -26.95 -45.60 14.17
CA ALA A 118 -28.21 -45.34 13.49
C ALA A 118 -28.03 -44.78 12.06
N LYS A 119 -26.78 -44.52 11.64
CA LYS A 119 -26.43 -43.86 10.36
C LYS A 119 -27.19 -42.54 10.17
N ASP A 120 -27.46 -41.85 11.26
CA ASP A 120 -28.24 -40.62 11.27
C ASP A 120 -27.41 -39.45 11.79
N GLY A 121 -27.01 -38.58 10.85
CA GLY A 121 -26.27 -37.35 11.14
C GLY A 121 -27.15 -36.15 11.49
N THR A 122 -28.48 -36.30 11.61
CA THR A 122 -29.42 -35.16 11.72
C THR A 122 -29.11 -34.24 12.90
N PHE A 123 -28.73 -34.80 14.06
CA PHE A 123 -28.42 -33.99 15.24
C PHE A 123 -27.18 -33.11 15.03
N ALA A 124 -26.11 -33.68 14.48
CA ALA A 124 -24.90 -32.92 14.14
C ALA A 124 -25.17 -31.92 13.00
N ALA A 125 -25.92 -32.32 11.97
CA ALA A 125 -26.28 -31.45 10.85
C ALA A 125 -27.16 -30.26 11.27
N PHE A 126 -28.05 -30.45 12.26
CA PHE A 126 -28.81 -29.36 12.87
C PHE A 126 -27.88 -28.38 13.59
N ALA A 127 -26.95 -28.89 14.40
CA ALA A 127 -25.96 -28.06 15.08
C ALA A 127 -25.05 -27.30 14.08
N ASP A 128 -24.75 -27.90 12.93
CA ASP A 128 -23.92 -27.30 11.89
C ASP A 128 -24.53 -26.05 11.24
N VAL A 129 -25.85 -25.85 11.34
CA VAL A 129 -26.49 -24.57 10.97
C VAL A 129 -25.90 -23.42 11.78
N PHE A 130 -25.65 -23.67 13.07
CA PHE A 130 -25.04 -22.70 13.99
C PHE A 130 -23.51 -22.68 13.85
N HIS A 131 -22.87 -23.85 13.80
CA HIS A 131 -21.41 -23.94 13.68
C HIS A 131 -20.90 -23.21 12.45
N HIS A 132 -21.53 -23.38 11.29
CA HIS A 132 -21.06 -22.76 10.06
C HIS A 132 -20.97 -21.25 10.19
N ARG A 133 -22.04 -20.60 10.69
CA ARG A 133 -22.06 -19.15 10.83
C ARG A 133 -21.07 -18.67 11.90
N MET A 134 -21.00 -19.37 13.04
CA MET A 134 -20.08 -19.04 14.12
C MET A 134 -18.62 -19.13 13.66
N LEU A 135 -18.23 -20.24 13.03
CA LEU A 135 -16.87 -20.47 12.53
C LEU A 135 -16.49 -19.44 11.45
N SER A 136 -17.41 -19.13 10.52
CA SER A 136 -17.16 -18.12 9.49
C SER A 136 -16.96 -16.73 10.09
N LEU A 137 -17.75 -16.35 11.10
CA LEU A 137 -17.60 -15.06 11.79
C LEU A 137 -16.32 -15.00 12.63
N PHE A 138 -15.95 -16.10 13.26
CA PHE A 138 -14.70 -16.20 14.02
C PHE A 138 -13.47 -16.02 13.11
N TYR A 139 -13.48 -16.69 11.96
CA TYR A 139 -12.46 -16.49 10.92
C TYR A 139 -12.44 -15.04 10.43
N ARG A 140 -13.61 -14.46 10.13
CA ARG A 140 -13.73 -13.06 9.68
C ARG A 140 -13.12 -12.08 10.67
N ALA A 141 -13.41 -12.23 11.96
CA ALA A 141 -12.87 -11.37 13.00
C ALA A 141 -11.33 -11.41 13.03
N TRP A 142 -10.75 -12.61 12.88
CA TRP A 142 -9.30 -12.76 12.74
C TRP A 142 -8.77 -12.12 11.44
N ALA A 143 -9.37 -12.46 10.30
CA ALA A 143 -8.92 -12.02 8.98
C ALA A 143 -8.96 -10.48 8.82
N GLN A 144 -9.98 -9.83 9.40
CA GLN A 144 -10.13 -8.38 9.33
C GLN A 144 -9.00 -7.62 10.03
N ALA A 145 -8.43 -8.20 11.09
CA ALA A 145 -7.31 -7.62 11.83
C ALA A 145 -5.94 -7.84 11.17
N GLN A 146 -5.85 -8.62 10.08
CA GLN A 146 -4.60 -9.01 9.46
C GLN A 146 -4.32 -8.22 8.17
N PRO A 147 -3.33 -7.30 8.14
CA PRO A 147 -3.00 -6.54 6.94
C PRO A 147 -2.63 -7.41 5.74
N THR A 148 -1.95 -8.54 6.00
CA THR A 148 -1.53 -9.47 4.94
C THR A 148 -2.71 -10.21 4.30
N VAL A 149 -3.79 -10.46 5.05
CA VAL A 149 -5.02 -11.11 4.53
C VAL A 149 -5.88 -10.11 3.77
N GLN A 150 -5.89 -8.85 4.21
CA GLN A 150 -6.55 -7.77 3.50
C GLN A 150 -5.89 -7.51 2.13
N ALA A 151 -4.54 -7.43 2.11
CA ALA A 151 -3.75 -7.16 0.91
C ALA A 151 -3.91 -8.21 -0.21
N GLU A 152 -4.33 -9.44 0.11
CA GLU A 152 -4.61 -10.48 -0.88
C GLU A 152 -5.83 -10.19 -1.76
N ARG A 153 -6.73 -9.28 -1.34
CA ARG A 153 -7.85 -8.81 -2.17
C ARG A 153 -7.90 -7.27 -2.20
N PRO A 154 -7.06 -6.61 -3.02
CA PRO A 154 -6.89 -5.16 -3.03
C PRO A 154 -8.19 -4.36 -3.24
N ALA A 155 -9.15 -4.90 -4.01
CA ALA A 155 -10.43 -4.24 -4.27
C ALA A 155 -11.32 -4.07 -3.02
N SER A 156 -11.06 -4.84 -1.96
CA SER A 156 -11.83 -4.85 -0.70
C SER A 156 -10.95 -4.60 0.53
N ASP A 157 -9.72 -4.11 0.32
CA ASP A 157 -8.72 -3.95 1.37
C ASP A 157 -9.03 -2.71 2.23
N GLN A 158 -9.64 -2.95 3.39
CA GLN A 158 -9.95 -1.86 4.34
C GLN A 158 -8.69 -1.28 4.98
N PHE A 159 -7.61 -2.05 5.12
CA PHE A 159 -6.36 -1.60 5.70
C PHE A 159 -5.70 -0.53 4.82
N ARG A 160 -5.70 -0.74 3.49
CA ARG A 160 -5.31 0.29 2.51
C ARG A 160 -6.13 1.57 2.65
N SER A 161 -7.44 1.46 2.89
CA SER A 161 -8.28 2.65 3.09
C SER A 161 -7.88 3.46 4.33
N TRP A 162 -7.43 2.81 5.40
CA TRP A 162 -6.92 3.52 6.58
C TRP A 162 -5.58 4.21 6.30
N LEU A 163 -4.68 3.54 5.59
CA LEU A 163 -3.41 4.14 5.15
C LEU A 163 -3.64 5.33 4.20
N ASP A 164 -4.61 5.20 3.29
CA ASP A 164 -5.00 6.27 2.38
C ASP A 164 -5.46 7.52 3.13
N ALA A 165 -6.17 7.35 4.25
CA ALA A 165 -6.57 8.46 5.10
C ALA A 165 -5.37 9.15 5.76
N LEU A 166 -4.39 8.39 6.23
CA LEU A 166 -3.17 8.94 6.85
C LEU A 166 -2.32 9.74 5.87
N VAL A 167 -2.36 9.42 4.58
CA VAL A 167 -1.55 10.08 3.54
C VAL A 167 -2.34 11.05 2.67
N GLY A 168 -3.60 11.34 3.04
CA GLY A 168 -4.42 12.35 2.39
C GLY A 168 -5.03 11.94 1.05
N ILE A 169 -5.13 10.64 0.75
CA ILE A 169 -5.69 10.10 -0.51
C ILE A 169 -6.92 9.20 -0.30
N ALA A 170 -7.59 9.28 0.86
CA ALA A 170 -8.77 8.46 1.16
C ALA A 170 -9.91 8.63 0.15
N SER A 171 -10.08 9.83 -0.40
CA SER A 171 -11.11 10.09 -1.42
C SER A 171 -10.70 9.51 -2.78
N PRO A 172 -11.58 8.79 -3.50
CA PRO A 172 -11.23 8.17 -4.79
C PRO A 172 -10.63 9.14 -5.82
N HIS A 173 -11.10 10.39 -5.87
CA HIS A 173 -10.59 11.42 -6.80
C HIS A 173 -9.18 11.94 -6.45
N LEU A 174 -8.65 11.60 -5.28
CA LEU A 174 -7.29 11.97 -4.85
C LEU A 174 -6.28 10.85 -5.08
N ARG A 175 -6.75 9.64 -5.43
CA ARG A 175 -5.91 8.50 -5.80
C ARG A 175 -5.42 8.65 -7.23
N GLU A 176 -4.20 8.17 -7.49
CA GLU A 176 -3.58 8.17 -8.82
C GLU A 176 -3.59 9.55 -9.51
N ARG A 177 -3.60 10.64 -8.73
CA ARG A 177 -3.75 12.02 -9.23
C ARG A 177 -2.48 12.59 -9.85
N ASP A 178 -1.32 12.08 -9.46
CA ASP A 178 -0.03 12.56 -9.92
C ASP A 178 0.94 11.42 -10.23
N ALA A 179 2.18 11.77 -10.58
CA ALA A 179 3.17 10.79 -11.01
C ALA A 179 3.69 9.90 -9.87
N LEU A 180 3.43 10.22 -8.60
CA LEU A 180 3.87 9.40 -7.47
C LEU A 180 2.87 8.25 -7.25
N PRO A 181 3.30 6.98 -7.33
CA PRO A 181 2.41 5.86 -7.06
C PRO A 181 1.85 5.92 -5.63
N ASP A 182 0.55 5.67 -5.48
CA ASP A 182 -0.11 5.70 -4.17
C ASP A 182 0.48 4.68 -3.19
N ASP A 183 0.95 3.53 -3.69
CA ASP A 183 1.63 2.53 -2.85
C ASP A 183 2.93 3.08 -2.22
N ALA A 184 3.62 4.00 -2.89
CA ALA A 184 4.78 4.68 -2.30
C ALA A 184 4.36 5.62 -1.16
N ARG A 185 3.22 6.32 -1.32
CA ARG A 185 2.64 7.15 -0.23
C ARG A 185 2.30 6.26 0.96
N ARG A 186 1.57 5.16 0.73
CA ARG A 186 1.16 4.17 1.75
C ARG A 186 2.36 3.59 2.49
N TYR A 187 3.41 3.18 1.77
CA TYR A 187 4.63 2.64 2.36
C TYR A 187 5.28 3.64 3.34
N HIS A 188 5.27 4.92 2.98
CA HIS A 188 5.80 6.00 3.80
C HIS A 188 4.73 6.70 4.66
N ALA A 189 3.62 6.05 4.99
CA ALA A 189 2.50 6.68 5.70
C ALA A 189 2.92 7.31 7.04
N GLY A 190 3.86 6.69 7.77
CA GLY A 190 4.39 7.27 9.02
C GLY A 190 5.16 8.59 8.83
N ARG A 191 5.72 8.85 7.64
CA ARG A 191 6.43 10.10 7.31
C ARG A 191 5.49 11.13 6.66
N PHE A 192 4.60 10.69 5.78
CA PHE A 192 3.61 11.57 5.15
C PHE A 192 2.50 12.02 6.10
N GLY A 193 2.11 11.18 7.06
CA GLY A 193 1.08 11.51 8.05
C GLY A 193 1.57 12.38 9.21
N ALA A 194 2.89 12.55 9.37
CA ALA A 194 3.44 13.43 10.40
C ALA A 194 3.17 14.90 10.06
N ALA A 195 2.71 15.67 11.04
CA ALA A 195 2.48 17.11 10.88
C ALA A 195 3.79 17.87 10.63
N THR A 196 4.87 17.48 11.31
CA THR A 196 6.19 18.09 11.16
C THR A 196 6.94 17.48 9.99
N ARG A 197 7.40 18.33 9.06
CA ARG A 197 8.21 17.92 7.90
C ARG A 197 9.69 18.08 8.22
N THR A 198 10.37 16.95 8.43
CA THR A 198 11.81 16.95 8.71
C THR A 198 12.64 16.75 7.43
N PRO A 199 13.84 17.33 7.33
CA PRO A 199 14.78 17.08 6.22
C PRO A 199 15.19 15.61 6.12
N GLU A 200 15.38 14.95 7.27
CA GLU A 200 15.68 13.52 7.34
C GLU A 200 14.56 12.69 6.72
N GLY A 201 13.30 13.06 6.96
CA GLY A 201 12.17 12.32 6.40
C GLY A 201 12.02 12.50 4.90
N LEU A 202 12.23 13.71 4.39
CA LEU A 202 12.28 13.94 2.95
C LEU A 202 13.41 13.14 2.30
N ARG A 203 14.60 13.18 2.89
CA ARG A 203 15.75 12.40 2.44
C ARG A 203 15.42 10.91 2.38
N ALA A 204 14.88 10.34 3.46
CA ALA A 204 14.58 8.91 3.54
C ALA A 204 13.53 8.46 2.52
N VAL A 205 12.47 9.25 2.32
CA VAL A 205 11.45 8.97 1.29
C VAL A 205 12.09 8.96 -0.10
N LEU A 206 12.87 9.98 -0.44
CA LEU A 206 13.47 10.10 -1.78
C LEU A 206 14.55 9.03 -2.04
N GLN A 207 15.37 8.71 -1.03
CA GLN A 207 16.38 7.64 -1.14
C GLN A 207 15.71 6.30 -1.40
N GLN A 208 14.64 5.97 -0.67
CA GLN A 208 13.93 4.71 -0.87
C GLN A 208 13.23 4.66 -2.23
N LEU A 209 12.67 5.78 -2.70
CA LEU A 209 11.92 5.83 -3.97
C LEU A 209 12.82 5.68 -5.20
N PHE A 210 14.04 6.25 -5.14
CA PHE A 210 14.92 6.36 -6.31
C PHE A 210 16.20 5.52 -6.21
N ASP A 211 16.51 4.96 -5.04
CA ASP A 211 17.72 4.16 -4.77
C ASP A 211 19.03 4.90 -5.07
N TRP A 212 19.02 6.23 -4.88
CA TRP A 212 20.19 7.10 -5.04
C TRP A 212 20.47 7.87 -3.76
N PRO A 213 21.74 8.26 -3.50
CA PRO A 213 22.04 9.13 -2.37
C PRO A 213 21.33 10.49 -2.50
N VAL A 214 20.71 10.93 -1.41
CA VAL A 214 20.02 12.23 -1.33
C VAL A 214 20.57 13.00 -0.14
N GLN A 215 20.80 14.29 -0.33
CA GLN A 215 21.07 15.24 0.75
C GLN A 215 20.03 16.36 0.67
N VAL A 216 19.53 16.79 1.82
CA VAL A 216 18.63 17.94 1.92
C VAL A 216 19.41 19.06 2.62
N GLN A 217 19.60 20.17 1.92
CA GLN A 217 20.21 21.38 2.45
C GLN A 217 19.10 22.35 2.79
N GLU A 218 19.04 22.72 4.06
CA GLU A 218 18.10 23.70 4.58
C GLU A 218 18.65 25.12 4.40
N PHE A 219 17.75 26.08 4.52
CA PHE A 219 18.04 27.50 4.56
C PHE A 219 18.76 28.08 3.32
N ILE A 220 18.27 27.73 2.12
CA ILE A 220 18.85 28.24 0.87
C ILE A 220 18.39 29.67 0.65
N ALA A 221 19.35 30.59 0.56
CA ALA A 221 19.07 32.00 0.35
C ALA A 221 18.61 32.26 -1.10
N GLU A 222 17.43 32.86 -1.24
CA GLU A 222 16.85 33.25 -2.52
C GLU A 222 16.35 34.71 -2.50
N TRP A 223 16.22 35.27 -3.69
CA TRP A 223 15.63 36.59 -3.90
C TRP A 223 14.12 36.43 -4.11
N MET A 224 13.34 36.85 -3.13
CA MET A 224 11.89 36.93 -3.21
C MET A 224 11.48 38.27 -3.80
N ARG A 225 10.60 38.24 -4.81
CA ARG A 225 10.08 39.48 -5.41
C ARG A 225 8.96 40.04 -4.55
N LEU A 226 9.08 41.32 -4.19
CA LEU A 226 8.04 42.02 -3.47
C LEU A 226 6.86 42.32 -4.40
N PRO A 227 5.61 42.15 -3.93
CA PRO A 227 4.45 42.56 -4.70
C PRO A 227 4.45 44.09 -4.87
N ALA A 228 3.82 44.57 -5.94
CA ALA A 228 3.92 45.98 -6.35
C ALA A 228 3.34 46.96 -5.31
N ASP A 229 2.40 46.51 -4.50
CA ASP A 229 1.79 47.26 -3.39
C ASP A 229 2.69 47.34 -2.15
N ALA A 230 3.73 46.51 -2.06
CA ALA A 230 4.77 46.58 -1.03
C ALA A 230 5.97 47.45 -1.45
N HIS A 231 5.95 48.05 -2.65
CA HIS A 231 7.03 48.92 -3.11
C HIS A 231 6.90 50.30 -2.47
N LEU A 232 8.02 50.85 -2.03
CA LEU A 232 8.06 52.20 -1.48
C LEU A 232 7.88 53.23 -2.59
N GLN A 233 6.89 54.12 -2.42
CA GLN A 233 6.62 55.22 -3.34
C GLN A 233 6.79 56.57 -2.63
N LEU A 234 7.33 57.56 -3.35
CA LEU A 234 7.48 58.91 -2.82
C LEU A 234 6.14 59.65 -2.90
N GLY A 235 5.70 60.22 -1.78
CA GLY A 235 4.78 61.36 -1.76
C GLY A 235 3.27 61.10 -1.85
N CYS A 236 2.76 59.86 -1.92
CA CYS A 236 1.31 59.61 -1.97
C CYS A 236 0.91 58.28 -1.31
N GLY A 237 0.23 58.34 -0.16
CA GLY A 237 -0.47 57.19 0.45
C GLY A 237 -0.57 57.23 1.98
N PRO A 238 -1.58 56.60 2.60
CA PRO A 238 -1.68 56.49 4.07
C PRO A 238 -0.65 55.52 4.68
N ARG A 239 0.13 54.80 3.86
CA ARG A 239 1.14 53.81 4.27
C ARG A 239 2.56 54.32 3.97
N ASN A 240 2.97 55.38 4.64
CA ASN A 240 4.36 55.84 4.56
C ASN A 240 5.25 54.87 5.36
N ALA A 241 6.17 54.18 4.68
CA ALA A 241 7.20 53.41 5.38
C ALA A 241 8.21 54.37 6.04
N ARG A 242 8.63 54.03 7.25
CA ARG A 242 9.62 54.72 8.05
C ARG A 242 10.97 54.04 7.86
N LEU A 243 11.99 54.86 7.62
CA LEU A 243 13.36 54.40 7.54
C LEU A 243 13.75 53.67 8.85
N GLY A 244 14.27 52.46 8.72
CA GLY A 244 14.72 51.64 9.86
C GLY A 244 13.62 50.89 10.62
N VAL A 245 12.37 50.96 10.18
CA VAL A 245 11.26 50.18 10.77
C VAL A 245 10.67 49.20 9.77
N ASP A 246 10.14 49.71 8.66
CA ASP A 246 9.39 48.96 7.65
C ASP A 246 9.80 49.34 6.21
N SER A 247 10.89 50.09 6.05
CA SER A 247 11.48 50.41 4.76
C SER A 247 12.31 49.26 4.20
N VAL A 248 11.99 48.78 2.99
CA VAL A 248 12.81 47.83 2.23
C VAL A 248 13.34 48.48 0.97
N VAL A 249 14.62 48.25 0.65
CA VAL A 249 15.27 48.80 -0.55
C VAL A 249 15.14 47.82 -1.71
N GLY A 250 14.61 48.31 -2.84
CA GLY A 250 14.50 47.57 -4.09
C GLY A 250 13.22 46.76 -4.24
N ALA A 251 13.10 46.06 -5.36
CA ALA A 251 11.91 45.26 -5.70
C ALA A 251 11.99 43.81 -5.19
N GLN A 252 13.06 43.44 -4.49
CA GLN A 252 13.32 42.08 -4.04
C GLN A 252 13.98 42.05 -2.67
N VAL A 253 13.67 41.04 -1.87
CA VAL A 253 14.29 40.77 -0.57
C VAL A 253 14.99 39.43 -0.62
N ARG A 254 16.20 39.39 -0.07
CA ARG A 254 16.92 38.14 0.13
C ARG A 254 16.43 37.47 1.41
N GLY A 255 15.90 36.26 1.32
CA GLY A 255 15.56 35.45 2.50
C GLY A 255 16.03 34.02 2.32
N ALA A 256 16.22 33.32 3.43
CA ALA A 256 16.73 31.95 3.46
C ALA A 256 15.78 30.96 4.11
N GLN A 257 14.59 31.36 4.56
CA GLN A 257 13.71 30.47 5.34
C GLN A 257 12.75 29.64 4.47
N GLN A 258 12.55 30.05 3.23
CA GLN A 258 11.47 29.54 2.38
C GLN A 258 11.92 28.45 1.40
N CYS A 259 13.23 28.21 1.27
CA CYS A 259 13.77 27.36 0.22
C CYS A 259 14.71 26.28 0.76
N VAL A 260 14.55 25.07 0.23
CA VAL A 260 15.43 23.91 0.48
C VAL A 260 16.08 23.43 -0.81
N ARG A 261 17.29 22.87 -0.73
CA ARG A 261 17.95 22.24 -1.89
C ARG A 261 18.08 20.75 -1.68
N ILE A 262 17.60 19.99 -2.64
CA ILE A 262 17.69 18.54 -2.70
C ILE A 262 18.85 18.22 -3.62
N ARG A 263 19.92 17.63 -3.09
CA ARG A 263 21.06 17.13 -3.86
C ARG A 263 20.85 15.65 -4.11
N LEU A 264 20.85 15.24 -5.37
CA LEU A 264 20.60 13.86 -5.80
C LEU A 264 21.79 13.32 -6.57
N GLY A 265 22.35 12.20 -6.12
CA GLY A 265 23.47 11.53 -6.77
C GLY A 265 24.69 11.37 -5.85
N PRO A 266 25.84 10.96 -6.41
CA PRO A 266 26.18 10.99 -7.84
C PRO A 266 25.44 9.94 -8.68
N LEU A 267 25.03 10.34 -9.88
CA LEU A 267 24.22 9.56 -10.83
C LEU A 267 25.04 9.17 -12.08
N PRO A 268 24.83 7.98 -12.65
CA PRO A 268 25.26 7.71 -14.02
C PRO A 268 24.43 8.53 -15.02
N ARG A 269 24.99 8.79 -16.20
CA ARG A 269 24.40 9.62 -17.27
C ARG A 269 23.00 9.19 -17.68
N ILE A 270 22.74 7.88 -17.76
CA ILE A 270 21.41 7.36 -18.10
C ILE A 270 20.38 7.74 -17.03
N ALA A 271 20.73 7.61 -15.76
CA ALA A 271 19.85 8.01 -14.65
C ALA A 271 19.69 9.53 -14.61
N PHE A 272 20.79 10.27 -14.75
CA PHE A 272 20.80 11.73 -14.80
C PHE A 272 19.83 12.29 -15.85
N GLN A 273 19.84 11.75 -17.07
CA GLN A 273 18.93 12.17 -18.14
C GLN A 273 17.44 11.98 -17.80
N ARG A 274 17.09 10.99 -16.96
CA ARG A 274 15.72 10.74 -16.52
C ARG A 274 15.21 11.78 -15.51
N PHE A 275 16.12 12.47 -14.82
CA PHE A 275 15.81 13.56 -13.88
C PHE A 275 15.85 14.95 -14.52
N LEU A 276 16.21 15.07 -15.80
CA LEU A 276 16.13 16.33 -16.52
C LEU A 276 14.68 16.65 -16.94
N PRO A 277 14.37 17.93 -17.27
CA PRO A 277 13.05 18.34 -17.75
C PRO A 277 12.51 17.44 -18.88
N GLY A 278 11.24 17.05 -18.77
CA GLY A 278 10.59 16.07 -19.65
C GLY A 278 10.77 14.61 -19.23
N GLY A 279 11.68 14.32 -18.29
CA GLY A 279 11.91 12.98 -17.77
C GLY A 279 10.85 12.50 -16.78
N HIS A 280 10.52 11.20 -16.82
CA HIS A 280 9.54 10.61 -15.91
C HIS A 280 9.98 10.70 -14.44
N ALA A 281 11.27 10.49 -14.15
CA ALA A 281 11.76 10.47 -12.77
C ALA A 281 11.66 11.85 -12.11
N LEU A 282 11.88 12.93 -12.87
CA LEU A 282 11.67 14.29 -12.37
C LEU A 282 10.21 14.55 -11.99
N ARG A 283 9.24 14.06 -12.77
CA ARG A 283 7.81 14.20 -12.45
C ARG A 283 7.45 13.47 -11.15
N GLN A 284 7.96 12.24 -10.98
CA GLN A 284 7.76 11.48 -9.75
C GLN A 284 8.41 12.16 -8.55
N LEU A 285 9.62 12.70 -8.71
CA LEU A 285 10.35 13.39 -7.66
C LEU A 285 9.60 14.66 -7.25
N THR A 286 9.14 15.44 -8.23
CA THR A 286 8.33 16.64 -8.01
C THR A 286 7.06 16.30 -7.24
N ALA A 287 6.33 15.25 -7.64
CA ALA A 287 5.15 14.79 -6.93
C ALA A 287 5.46 14.33 -5.49
N ALA A 288 6.57 13.62 -5.27
CA ALA A 288 7.02 13.20 -3.94
C ALA A 288 7.35 14.38 -3.02
N VAL A 289 8.13 15.34 -3.52
CA VAL A 289 8.54 16.53 -2.77
C VAL A 289 7.31 17.37 -2.44
N ARG A 290 6.44 17.64 -3.42
CA ARG A 290 5.18 18.37 -3.22
C ARG A 290 4.26 17.69 -2.21
N SER A 291 4.22 16.36 -2.22
CA SER A 291 3.40 15.60 -1.27
C SER A 291 3.93 15.66 0.16
N TYR A 292 5.24 15.87 0.33
CA TYR A 292 5.89 15.93 1.63
C TYR A 292 5.95 17.36 2.17
N LEU A 293 6.42 18.32 1.37
CA LEU A 293 6.59 19.72 1.77
C LEU A 293 5.33 20.57 1.57
N GLY A 294 4.36 20.11 0.78
CA GLY A 294 3.23 20.92 0.34
C GLY A 294 3.63 21.96 -0.70
N ASP A 295 2.81 23.00 -0.81
CA ASP A 295 3.03 24.16 -1.70
C ASP A 295 3.63 25.36 -0.95
N GLU A 296 4.03 25.18 0.32
CA GLU A 296 4.48 26.24 1.23
C GLU A 296 5.96 26.60 1.07
N PHE A 297 6.80 25.61 0.75
CA PHE A 297 8.24 25.78 0.61
C PHE A 297 8.67 25.73 -0.86
N GLY A 298 9.49 26.71 -1.26
CA GLY A 298 10.28 26.60 -2.47
C GLY A 298 11.32 25.49 -2.35
N TRP A 299 11.68 24.89 -3.47
CA TRP A 299 12.77 23.92 -3.48
C TRP A 299 13.53 23.90 -4.81
N GLU A 300 14.79 23.52 -4.72
CA GLU A 300 15.69 23.35 -5.86
C GLU A 300 16.23 21.93 -5.89
N LEU A 301 16.42 21.37 -7.08
CA LEU A 301 17.05 20.07 -7.29
C LEU A 301 18.44 20.28 -7.88
N GLN A 302 19.47 19.89 -7.16
CA GLN A 302 20.84 19.83 -7.65
C GLN A 302 21.16 18.39 -8.04
N LEU A 303 21.41 18.15 -9.32
CA LEU A 303 21.77 16.83 -9.83
C LEU A 303 23.28 16.69 -9.86
N LEU A 304 23.79 15.59 -9.29
CA LEU A 304 25.20 15.24 -9.33
C LEU A 304 25.42 14.18 -10.40
N LEU A 305 26.20 14.49 -11.43
CA LEU A 305 26.62 13.55 -12.49
C LEU A 305 28.04 13.06 -12.19
N LYS A 306 28.27 11.75 -12.28
CA LYS A 306 29.60 11.17 -12.06
C LYS A 306 30.66 11.82 -12.97
N ALA A 307 31.84 12.11 -12.41
CA ALA A 307 32.91 12.81 -13.10
C ALA A 307 33.34 12.15 -14.43
N ASP A 308 33.38 10.83 -14.48
CA ASP A 308 33.77 10.01 -15.64
C ASP A 308 32.69 9.95 -16.73
N GLU A 309 31.45 10.28 -16.40
CA GLU A 309 30.31 10.23 -17.32
C GLU A 309 29.90 11.61 -17.88
N VAL A 310 30.64 12.66 -17.54
CA VAL A 310 30.44 14.02 -18.08
C VAL A 310 30.75 14.05 -19.58
N PRO A 311 29.77 14.38 -20.44
CA PRO A 311 29.99 14.36 -21.88
C PRO A 311 30.86 15.53 -22.34
N THR A 312 31.75 15.27 -23.29
CA THR A 312 32.41 16.33 -24.06
C THR A 312 31.38 17.06 -24.92
N PRO A 313 31.33 18.40 -24.92
CA PRO A 313 30.38 19.15 -25.72
C PRO A 313 30.66 18.92 -27.21
N GLN A 314 29.62 18.58 -27.98
CA GLN A 314 29.67 18.46 -29.43
C GLN A 314 28.55 19.32 -30.03
N LEU A 315 28.91 20.23 -30.93
CA LEU A 315 27.95 20.99 -31.73
C LEU A 315 27.18 20.01 -32.64
N ALA A 316 25.86 20.21 -32.79
CA ALA A 316 24.92 19.39 -33.58
C ALA A 316 24.30 18.14 -32.92
N ARG A 317 24.54 17.86 -31.62
CA ARG A 317 23.65 16.95 -30.85
C ARG A 317 22.50 17.75 -30.23
N ASN A 318 21.36 17.09 -29.94
CA ASN A 318 20.24 17.63 -29.16
C ASN A 318 20.63 17.84 -27.68
N SER A 319 21.64 18.67 -27.45
CA SER A 319 22.12 19.07 -26.14
C SER A 319 21.36 20.32 -25.68
N ARG A 320 20.92 20.31 -24.44
CA ARG A 320 20.21 21.40 -23.77
C ARG A 320 21.18 22.21 -22.94
N LEU A 321 21.30 23.49 -23.29
CA LEU A 321 22.16 24.43 -22.58
C LEU A 321 21.74 24.54 -21.11
N GLY A 322 22.73 24.52 -20.20
CA GLY A 322 22.50 24.59 -18.75
C GLY A 322 21.99 23.30 -18.10
N LEU A 323 21.80 22.23 -18.87
CA LEU A 323 21.21 20.97 -18.38
C LEU A 323 22.09 19.74 -18.63
N ASP A 324 22.64 19.61 -19.84
CA ASP A 324 23.46 18.45 -20.23
C ASP A 324 24.69 18.83 -21.05
N THR A 325 25.10 20.10 -20.96
CA THR A 325 26.25 20.66 -21.67
C THR A 325 27.24 21.28 -20.69
N TRP A 326 28.49 20.82 -20.72
CA TRP A 326 29.61 21.40 -19.99
C TRP A 326 30.63 21.96 -20.98
N ILE A 327 31.12 23.17 -20.75
CA ILE A 327 32.14 23.81 -21.60
C ILE A 327 33.52 23.46 -21.06
N GLY A 328 34.42 23.05 -21.97
CA GLY A 328 35.80 22.65 -21.64
C GLY A 328 35.94 21.15 -21.36
N ARG A 329 37.20 20.68 -21.26
CA ARG A 329 37.49 19.32 -20.81
C ARG A 329 37.54 19.32 -19.28
N ARG A 330 36.63 18.61 -18.64
CA ARG A 330 36.66 18.35 -17.18
C ARG A 330 37.73 17.30 -16.79
N ALA A 331 38.64 16.97 -17.71
CA ALA A 331 39.57 15.83 -17.68
C ALA A 331 40.53 15.75 -16.48
N TRP A 332 40.49 16.72 -15.55
CA TRP A 332 41.36 16.79 -14.37
C TRP A 332 40.62 17.01 -13.05
N SER A 333 39.27 17.05 -13.05
CA SER A 333 38.51 17.15 -11.81
C SER A 333 38.14 15.75 -11.32
N ILE A 334 38.61 15.39 -10.12
CA ILE A 334 38.20 14.17 -9.41
C ILE A 334 36.76 14.30 -8.89
N ALA A 335 36.23 15.53 -8.85
CA ALA A 335 34.92 15.83 -8.30
C ALA A 335 33.80 15.62 -9.33
N ASP A 336 32.70 15.03 -8.88
CA ASP A 336 31.45 14.89 -9.63
C ASP A 336 30.90 16.27 -10.06
N ALA A 337 30.14 16.26 -11.16
CA ALA A 337 29.52 17.45 -11.73
C ALA A 337 28.24 17.83 -10.98
N ASP A 338 28.23 18.98 -10.31
CA ASP A 338 27.11 19.47 -9.49
C ASP A 338 26.53 20.81 -9.97
N GLU A 339 26.86 21.24 -11.19
CA GLU A 339 26.42 22.55 -11.72
C GLU A 339 24.94 22.60 -12.11
N VAL A 340 24.29 21.45 -12.27
CA VAL A 340 22.93 21.38 -12.79
C VAL A 340 21.93 21.57 -11.66
N LEU A 341 21.39 22.80 -11.60
CA LEU A 341 20.36 23.23 -10.68
C LEU A 341 19.03 23.40 -11.41
N LEU A 342 18.03 22.63 -11.00
CA LEU A 342 16.66 22.73 -11.48
C LEU A 342 15.79 23.39 -10.42
N ARG A 343 14.90 24.27 -10.86
CA ARG A 343 13.80 24.80 -10.02
C ARG A 343 12.50 24.32 -10.64
N PRO A 344 11.95 23.18 -10.20
CA PRO A 344 10.67 22.71 -10.71
C PRO A 344 9.60 23.68 -10.21
N SER A 345 9.23 24.63 -11.08
CA SER A 345 8.00 25.39 -10.88
C SER A 345 6.85 24.38 -10.90
N GLY A 346 6.01 24.43 -9.85
CA GLY A 346 4.86 23.53 -9.69
C GLY A 346 3.95 23.44 -10.89
#